data_AF-A0A4Q3NCR5-F1
#
_entry.id   AF-A0A4Q3NCR5-F1
#
_cell.length_a   1.000
_cell.length_b   1.000
_cell.length_c   1.000
_cell.angle_alpha   90.00
_cell.angle_beta   90.00
_cell.angle_gamma   90.00
#
_symmetry.space_group_name_H-M   'P 1'
#
loop_
_entity.id
_entity.type
_entity.pdbx_description
1 polymer ?
#
loop_
_entity_poly.entity_id
_entity_poly.type
_entity_poly.pdbx_seq_one_letter_code
_entity_poly.pdbx_strand_id
1 'polypeptide(L)'
;MNCQSILRRPVQMVRRLLPAVLALALSACGGGGGDAPSQEAVQPPSLPIAAYEQQASAEPTVFRSQRRPTREGGHVVRLGPLSALHGSGAAAGAGTPQRIGRTRVVGETDSIAAMAALLDWQVSASGGRIATLRFSSEGAMGLRIGLEVKSLPGVALLRVVSVQDGEAVEVPGREVWATLERNAAAGEFSQDARTFWLPLVAGAQAVLEIELPPGIDPAAVAVSAPRLSHLDLLPRDADATVLKAIGDSERCQVDVACSPDHARESNSVARLVYNRPDGTYVCSGTLMADRSASGTPYFLSAQHCIDSQSVASTLSTYWFFRASSCNSGTLSAQAVARHGGATLLYTSVSTDTSFMRLNSAPPPGAIFAASGYAAAPVNSALTTLHHPAGDLQKISVGTLGTYANCSAQGCGAATAGNYLQVRWTRGSTEGGSSGSPAFFTFGGNRYVVGQLSRGNASCSVTNGSDFYGRLDLAYSAGINRWLDAPESSGRNAVYRFYNAVARAHFYTSSAAERDFLMANDARLRYEGISYYAYAAGAQNLAPVYRLYNATTGTHFYTTSAGERDYASTNPRFIYEMESWWVAPGEVNGARPVYRFYRPAVGAHFYTISEGEKESVRAAADWVFEGVAYHAWTQ
;
A
#
# COMPACT_ATOMS: atom_id res chain seq x y z
N MET A 1 33.32 -34.82 -71.42
CA MET A 1 33.21 -36.08 -72.19
C MET A 1 32.15 -36.96 -71.51
N ASN A 2 31.12 -37.31 -72.29
CA ASN A 2 30.07 -38.35 -72.16
C ASN A 2 29.77 -38.95 -70.77
N CYS A 3 28.59 -38.75 -70.17
CA CYS A 3 27.27 -39.30 -70.54
C CYS A 3 27.17 -40.82 -70.31
N GLN A 4 26.45 -41.25 -69.25
CA GLN A 4 25.28 -42.12 -69.40
C GLN A 4 24.50 -42.31 -68.09
N SER A 5 23.19 -42.17 -68.23
CA SER A 5 22.08 -42.39 -67.29
C SER A 5 21.55 -43.82 -67.37
N ILE A 6 20.96 -44.35 -66.28
CA ILE A 6 19.84 -45.33 -66.21
C ILE A 6 19.32 -45.29 -64.75
N LEU A 7 18.16 -44.70 -64.42
CA LEU A 7 16.74 -45.12 -64.53
C LEU A 7 16.21 -46.07 -63.42
N ARG A 8 15.16 -45.55 -62.72
CA ARG A 8 13.97 -46.20 -62.10
C ARG A 8 14.02 -46.73 -60.64
N ARG A 9 13.43 -45.92 -59.72
CA ARG A 9 12.20 -46.10 -58.89
C ARG A 9 11.63 -47.54 -58.67
N PRO A 10 10.74 -47.81 -57.67
CA PRO A 10 10.47 -47.15 -56.36
C PRO A 10 10.03 -48.12 -55.19
N VAL A 11 9.61 -47.53 -54.05
CA VAL A 11 8.69 -48.03 -52.97
C VAL A 11 9.16 -49.17 -52.04
N GLN A 12 9.34 -48.91 -50.74
CA GLN A 12 8.33 -49.10 -49.68
C GLN A 12 8.88 -48.81 -48.27
N MET A 13 7.99 -48.23 -47.46
CA MET A 13 8.11 -47.97 -46.03
C MET A 13 8.47 -49.23 -45.23
N VAL A 14 9.08 -49.08 -44.05
CA VAL A 14 8.52 -49.51 -42.74
C VAL A 14 9.50 -49.21 -41.59
N ARG A 15 8.98 -48.42 -40.62
CA ARG A 15 9.15 -48.40 -39.15
C ARG A 15 10.52 -48.55 -38.46
N ARG A 16 10.74 -47.54 -37.60
CA ARG A 16 11.09 -47.56 -36.15
C ARG A 16 12.51 -47.99 -35.73
N LEU A 17 13.25 -47.04 -35.13
CA LEU A 17 13.72 -47.02 -33.72
C LEU A 17 14.89 -46.02 -33.57
N LEU A 18 14.79 -45.11 -32.60
CA LEU A 18 15.91 -44.39 -31.95
C LEU A 18 16.79 -45.40 -31.15
N PRO A 19 17.94 -45.04 -30.51
CA PRO A 19 18.77 -43.81 -30.52
C PRO A 19 20.28 -44.11 -30.68
N ALA A 20 21.14 -43.09 -30.80
CA ALA A 20 22.48 -43.11 -30.17
C ALA A 20 23.16 -41.73 -30.23
N VAL A 21 23.45 -41.22 -29.04
CA VAL A 21 24.32 -40.10 -28.73
C VAL A 21 25.77 -40.48 -29.08
N LEU A 22 26.52 -39.58 -29.73
CA LEU A 22 27.98 -39.60 -29.65
C LEU A 22 28.52 -38.17 -29.57
N ALA A 23 29.05 -37.84 -28.40
CA ALA A 23 29.84 -36.66 -28.15
C ALA A 23 31.25 -36.84 -28.73
N LEU A 24 31.79 -35.79 -29.34
CA LEU A 24 33.22 -35.68 -29.65
C LEU A 24 33.67 -34.27 -29.35
N ALA A 25 34.41 -34.15 -28.24
CA ALA A 25 35.27 -33.01 -27.95
C ALA A 25 36.56 -33.18 -28.75
N LEU A 26 37.05 -32.10 -29.36
CA LEU A 26 38.44 -31.96 -29.75
C LEU A 26 38.92 -30.54 -29.45
N SER A 27 40.04 -30.52 -28.73
CA SER A 27 40.78 -29.40 -28.20
C SER A 27 41.62 -28.66 -29.26
N ALA A 28 41.57 -27.34 -29.16
CA ALA A 28 42.62 -26.31 -29.31
C ALA A 28 43.92 -26.59 -30.11
N CYS A 29 44.27 -25.63 -30.98
CA CYS A 29 45.63 -25.09 -31.16
C CYS A 29 45.62 -23.70 -31.86
N GLY A 30 46.23 -22.69 -31.21
CA GLY A 30 46.87 -21.46 -31.78
C GLY A 30 45.97 -20.40 -32.42
N GLY A 31 46.09 -19.08 -32.20
CA GLY A 31 47.11 -18.26 -31.55
C GLY A 31 47.31 -16.95 -32.33
N GLY A 32 46.92 -15.81 -31.75
CA GLY A 32 47.55 -14.49 -31.96
C GLY A 32 46.94 -13.51 -32.99
N GLY A 33 46.48 -12.35 -32.50
CA GLY A 33 46.56 -11.08 -33.24
C GLY A 33 45.35 -10.14 -33.16
N GLY A 34 45.44 -9.09 -32.34
CA GLY A 34 44.70 -7.83 -32.54
C GLY A 34 43.64 -7.50 -31.48
N ASP A 35 44.05 -6.73 -30.46
CA ASP A 35 43.16 -6.05 -29.53
C ASP A 35 42.28 -5.03 -30.28
N ALA A 36 40.99 -5.34 -30.38
CA ALA A 36 39.93 -4.35 -30.40
C ALA A 36 39.12 -4.60 -29.12
N PRO A 37 38.79 -3.58 -28.30
CA PRO A 37 37.85 -3.78 -27.22
C PRO A 37 36.52 -4.13 -27.85
N SER A 38 36.16 -5.41 -27.84
CA SER A 38 34.81 -5.85 -28.08
C SER A 38 33.94 -5.10 -27.09
N GLN A 39 33.04 -4.26 -27.60
CA GLN A 39 31.98 -3.69 -26.79
C GLN A 39 31.31 -4.87 -26.08
N GLU A 40 31.46 -4.96 -24.76
CA GLU A 40 30.67 -5.88 -23.96
C GLU A 40 29.22 -5.63 -24.33
N ALA A 41 28.58 -6.62 -24.94
CA ALA A 41 27.16 -6.59 -25.18
C ALA A 41 26.50 -6.37 -23.81
N VAL A 42 25.86 -5.21 -23.64
CA VAL A 42 24.99 -4.87 -22.51
C VAL A 42 24.05 -6.06 -22.32
N GLN A 43 24.31 -6.90 -21.32
CA GLN A 43 23.47 -8.06 -21.06
C GLN A 43 22.14 -7.58 -20.46
N PRO A 44 21.01 -8.24 -20.78
CA PRO A 44 19.76 -7.95 -20.11
C PRO A 44 19.93 -8.12 -18.60
N PRO A 45 19.21 -7.35 -17.76
CA PRO A 45 19.09 -7.71 -16.36
C PRO A 45 18.60 -9.16 -16.26
N SER A 46 19.21 -9.95 -15.39
CA SER A 46 18.80 -11.34 -15.15
C SER A 46 17.32 -11.38 -14.74
N LEU A 47 16.50 -12.02 -15.60
CA LEU A 47 15.05 -12.22 -15.44
C LEU A 47 14.27 -10.95 -15.05
N PRO A 48 14.07 -10.00 -15.99
CA PRO A 48 13.28 -8.82 -15.68
C PRO A 48 11.84 -9.20 -15.35
N ILE A 49 11.27 -8.55 -14.34
CA ILE A 49 9.82 -8.62 -14.12
C ILE A 49 9.16 -7.62 -15.06
N ALA A 50 8.20 -8.09 -15.85
CA ALA A 50 7.47 -7.26 -16.78
C ALA A 50 6.45 -6.39 -16.04
N ALA A 51 6.27 -5.16 -16.53
CA ALA A 51 5.24 -4.27 -16.03
C ALA A 51 3.85 -4.76 -16.45
N TYR A 52 2.87 -4.62 -15.57
CA TYR A 52 1.46 -4.89 -15.86
C TYR A 52 0.57 -3.79 -15.27
N GLU A 53 -0.63 -3.66 -15.82
CA GLU A 53 -1.60 -2.68 -15.36
C GLU A 53 -2.38 -3.22 -14.17
N GLN A 54 -2.69 -2.35 -13.21
CA GLN A 54 -3.62 -2.66 -12.14
C GLN A 54 -4.97 -3.03 -12.75
N GLN A 55 -5.33 -4.31 -12.63
CA GLN A 55 -6.69 -4.74 -12.94
C GLN A 55 -7.66 -3.98 -12.04
N ALA A 56 -8.85 -3.66 -12.54
CA ALA A 56 -9.88 -3.01 -11.75
C ALA A 56 -10.17 -3.86 -10.50
N SER A 57 -9.62 -3.46 -9.35
CA SER A 57 -9.84 -4.18 -8.10
C SER A 57 -11.26 -3.90 -7.63
N ALA A 58 -12.00 -4.94 -7.30
CA ALA A 58 -13.28 -4.80 -6.59
C ALA A 58 -13.10 -4.42 -5.11
N GLU A 59 -11.86 -4.23 -4.63
CA GLU A 59 -11.60 -3.84 -3.24
C GLU A 59 -12.16 -2.44 -2.96
N PRO A 60 -13.18 -2.32 -2.09
CA PRO A 60 -13.63 -1.03 -1.63
C PRO A 60 -12.50 -0.40 -0.82
N THR A 61 -12.11 0.83 -1.15
CA THR A 61 -11.25 1.61 -0.27
C THR A 61 -11.93 1.71 1.09
N VAL A 62 -11.27 1.23 2.14
CA VAL A 62 -11.84 1.25 3.49
C VAL A 62 -12.06 2.69 3.99
N PHE A 63 -11.20 3.58 3.51
CA PHE A 63 -11.33 5.02 3.64
C PHE A 63 -12.28 5.54 2.55
N ARG A 64 -13.30 6.28 2.96
CA ARG A 64 -14.26 6.90 2.04
C ARG A 64 -14.12 8.41 2.09
N SER A 65 -13.87 9.02 0.94
CA SER A 65 -13.87 10.48 0.77
C SER A 65 -15.20 10.91 0.17
N GLN A 66 -15.84 11.91 0.77
CA GLN A 66 -17.08 12.49 0.27
C GLN A 66 -17.24 13.91 0.80
N ARG A 67 -17.92 14.76 0.03
CA ARG A 67 -18.35 16.07 0.54
C ARG A 67 -19.46 15.94 1.55
N ARG A 68 -19.33 16.62 2.68
CA ARG A 68 -20.35 16.73 3.72
C ARG A 68 -20.44 18.16 4.24
N PRO A 69 -21.64 18.63 4.60
CA PRO A 69 -21.78 19.84 5.37
C PRO A 69 -21.04 19.68 6.70
N THR A 70 -20.21 20.65 7.05
CA THR A 70 -19.59 20.72 8.38
C THR A 70 -20.70 20.84 9.42
N ARG A 71 -20.72 19.94 10.42
CA ARG A 71 -21.60 20.12 11.57
C ARG A 71 -21.18 21.38 12.33
N GLU A 72 -22.11 22.31 12.47
CA GLU A 72 -21.96 23.46 13.37
C GLU A 72 -22.22 23.01 14.81
N GLY A 73 -21.38 23.47 15.74
CA GLY A 73 -21.42 23.06 17.15
C GLY A 73 -20.22 22.19 17.58
N GLY A 74 -19.99 22.14 18.89
CA GLY A 74 -18.81 21.50 19.51
C GLY A 74 -17.75 22.51 19.95
N HIS A 75 -16.87 22.08 20.86
CA HIS A 75 -15.76 22.90 21.35
C HIS A 75 -14.74 23.19 20.24
N VAL A 76 -14.12 24.36 20.28
CA VAL A 76 -13.07 24.75 19.32
C VAL A 76 -11.75 24.85 20.04
N VAL A 77 -10.86 23.90 19.78
CA VAL A 77 -9.47 23.93 20.21
C VAL A 77 -8.72 24.92 19.34
N ARG A 78 -8.20 26.00 19.94
CA ARG A 78 -7.60 27.12 19.19
C ARG A 78 -6.10 27.18 19.43
N LEU A 79 -5.34 26.87 18.38
CA LEU A 79 -3.93 27.17 18.34
C LEU A 79 -3.73 28.50 17.58
N GLY A 80 -3.19 29.50 18.28
CA GLY A 80 -2.85 30.80 17.69
C GLY A 80 -1.84 30.70 16.53
N PRO A 81 -1.41 31.81 15.94
CA PRO A 81 -0.50 31.79 14.80
C PRO A 81 0.79 31.08 15.18
N LEU A 82 1.36 30.32 14.25
CA LEU A 82 2.70 29.79 14.44
C LEU A 82 3.68 30.96 14.32
N SER A 83 4.37 31.32 15.41
CA SER A 83 5.34 32.43 15.44
C SER A 83 6.28 32.30 14.24
N ALA A 84 6.40 33.37 13.45
CA ALA A 84 7.13 33.39 12.19
C ALA A 84 8.61 33.00 12.36
N LEU A 85 8.89 31.70 12.25
CA LEU A 85 10.07 31.25 11.54
C LEU A 85 9.64 31.12 10.07
N HIS A 86 9.52 32.27 9.41
CA HIS A 86 9.61 32.44 7.96
C HIS A 86 11.02 32.00 7.50
N GLY A 87 11.35 30.74 7.73
CA GLY A 87 12.04 29.99 6.70
C GLY A 87 10.93 29.27 5.98
N SER A 88 10.59 29.72 4.77
CA SER A 88 10.38 28.75 3.69
C SER A 88 11.45 27.69 3.91
N GLY A 89 11.08 26.43 4.14
CA GLY A 89 12.09 25.38 4.29
C GLY A 89 13.05 25.57 3.14
N ALA A 90 14.31 25.96 3.42
CA ALA A 90 15.29 26.25 2.40
C ALA A 90 15.20 25.12 1.38
N ALA A 91 15.13 25.43 0.08
CA ALA A 91 14.96 24.44 -0.98
C ALA A 91 15.86 23.25 -0.66
N ALA A 92 15.22 22.16 -0.21
CA ALA A 92 15.98 21.08 0.40
C ALA A 92 16.73 20.42 -0.75
N GLY A 93 18.02 20.14 -0.55
CA GLY A 93 18.87 19.60 -1.60
C GLY A 93 18.27 18.33 -2.22
N ALA A 94 18.67 18.02 -3.45
CA ALA A 94 18.26 16.80 -4.13
C ALA A 94 18.34 15.56 -3.22
N GLY A 95 17.28 14.75 -3.23
CA GLY A 95 17.18 13.56 -2.40
C GLY A 95 17.16 13.85 -0.89
N THR A 96 16.41 14.88 -0.48
CA THR A 96 16.01 15.06 0.93
C THR A 96 14.49 15.05 1.06
N PRO A 97 13.92 14.60 2.20
CA PRO A 97 12.47 14.69 2.41
C PRO A 97 12.03 16.14 2.48
N GLN A 98 11.02 16.51 1.71
CA GLN A 98 10.49 17.87 1.75
C GLN A 98 9.53 18.00 2.92
N ARG A 99 9.90 18.73 3.98
CA ARG A 99 8.95 19.08 5.03
C ARG A 99 7.92 20.07 4.50
N ILE A 100 6.64 19.77 4.71
CA ILE A 100 5.49 20.60 4.30
C ILE A 100 4.59 21.00 5.47
N GLY A 101 4.80 20.43 6.65
CA GLY A 101 4.11 20.84 7.87
C GLY A 101 4.93 20.59 9.12
N ARG A 102 4.54 21.23 10.21
CA ARG A 102 5.23 21.22 11.51
C ARG A 102 4.29 20.72 12.59
N THR A 103 4.78 19.86 13.47
CA THR A 103 4.00 19.37 14.61
C THR A 103 3.78 20.49 15.62
N ARG A 104 2.54 20.62 16.10
CA ARG A 104 2.13 21.51 17.20
C ARG A 104 1.58 20.66 18.34
N VAL A 105 1.98 21.01 19.56
CA VAL A 105 1.39 20.45 20.77
C VAL A 105 0.01 21.06 20.98
N VAL A 106 -0.95 20.24 21.41
CA VAL A 106 -2.33 20.62 21.66
C VAL A 106 -2.65 20.36 23.13
N GLY A 107 -2.51 21.40 23.97
CA GLY A 107 -2.67 21.27 25.42
C GLY A 107 -4.09 20.92 25.86
N GLU A 108 -5.12 21.45 25.19
CA GLU A 108 -6.52 21.22 25.56
C GLU A 108 -6.98 19.76 25.40
N THR A 109 -6.27 18.96 24.59
CA THR A 109 -6.60 17.57 24.27
C THR A 109 -5.43 16.62 24.52
N ASP A 110 -4.52 16.99 25.42
CA ASP A 110 -3.27 16.26 25.68
C ASP A 110 -3.46 14.93 26.41
N SER A 111 -4.60 14.75 27.07
CA SER A 111 -4.95 13.58 27.85
C SER A 111 -6.36 13.10 27.52
N ILE A 112 -6.61 11.81 27.79
CA ILE A 112 -7.92 11.18 27.55
C ILE A 112 -9.03 11.90 28.34
N ALA A 113 -8.74 12.30 29.57
CA ALA A 113 -9.70 13.01 30.41
C ALA A 113 -10.03 14.41 29.86
N ALA A 114 -9.01 15.16 29.42
CA ALA A 114 -9.20 16.47 28.81
C ALA A 114 -10.01 16.37 27.51
N MET A 115 -9.64 15.44 26.62
CA MET A 115 -10.38 15.17 25.39
C MET A 115 -11.83 14.78 25.66
N ALA A 116 -12.07 13.84 26.59
CA ALA A 116 -13.42 13.37 26.92
C ALA A 116 -14.32 14.49 27.47
N ALA A 117 -13.76 15.45 28.22
CA ALA A 117 -14.51 16.60 28.72
C ALA A 117 -14.96 17.58 27.61
N LEU A 118 -14.30 17.55 26.44
CA LEU A 118 -14.62 18.41 25.30
C LEU A 118 -15.55 17.73 24.27
N LEU A 119 -15.74 16.41 24.35
CA LEU A 119 -16.62 15.65 23.47
C LEU A 119 -18.08 15.78 23.93
N ASP A 120 -18.81 16.71 23.30
CA ASP A 120 -20.26 16.86 23.49
C ASP A 120 -21.03 15.79 22.68
N TRP A 121 -21.48 14.73 23.36
CA TRP A 121 -22.16 13.60 22.73
C TRP A 121 -23.65 13.87 22.49
N GLN A 122 -24.02 13.86 21.22
CA GLN A 122 -25.39 14.04 20.76
C GLN A 122 -25.96 12.74 20.17
N VAL A 123 -27.28 12.66 20.01
CA VAL A 123 -27.92 11.55 19.29
C VAL A 123 -27.63 11.70 17.79
N SER A 124 -27.11 10.64 17.16
CA SER A 124 -26.85 10.65 15.72
C SER A 124 -28.14 10.40 14.92
N ALA A 125 -28.12 10.69 13.61
CA ALA A 125 -29.27 10.44 12.73
C ALA A 125 -29.64 8.95 12.63
N SER A 126 -28.68 8.06 12.91
CA SER A 126 -28.83 6.61 12.96
C SER A 126 -29.33 6.10 14.33
N GLY A 127 -29.66 6.99 15.27
CA GLY A 127 -30.08 6.65 16.63
C GLY A 127 -28.92 6.26 17.56
N GLY A 128 -27.68 6.42 17.10
CA GLY A 128 -26.47 6.21 17.86
C GLY A 128 -26.01 7.45 18.63
N ARG A 129 -24.71 7.57 18.85
CA ARG A 129 -24.07 8.71 19.51
C ARG A 129 -23.04 9.34 18.59
N ILE A 130 -22.95 10.67 18.57
CA ILE A 130 -21.93 11.38 17.80
C ILE A 130 -21.39 12.56 18.60
N ALA A 131 -20.08 12.74 18.61
CA ALA A 131 -19.43 13.92 19.18
C ALA A 131 -18.57 14.60 18.11
N THR A 132 -18.44 15.92 18.20
CA THR A 132 -17.64 16.74 17.30
C THR A 132 -16.64 17.59 18.07
N LEU A 133 -15.42 17.74 17.53
CA LEU A 133 -14.41 18.63 18.06
C LEU A 133 -13.70 19.34 16.91
N ARG A 134 -13.66 20.68 16.96
CA ARG A 134 -13.01 21.49 15.92
C ARG A 134 -11.61 21.88 16.36
N PHE A 135 -10.62 21.60 15.51
CA PHE A 135 -9.25 22.05 15.68
C PHE A 135 -9.00 23.22 14.73
N SER A 136 -8.57 24.36 15.27
CA SER A 136 -8.20 25.54 14.51
C SER A 136 -6.73 25.84 14.73
N SER A 137 -5.96 25.89 13.65
CA SER A 137 -4.56 26.31 13.67
C SER A 137 -4.41 27.51 12.74
N GLU A 138 -4.37 28.70 13.32
CA GLU A 138 -4.35 29.95 12.55
C GLU A 138 -3.19 29.99 11.55
N GLY A 139 -3.48 30.34 10.30
CA GLY A 139 -2.51 30.40 9.20
C GLY A 139 -2.20 29.06 8.54
N ALA A 140 -2.68 27.93 9.08
CA ALA A 140 -2.44 26.63 8.47
C ALA A 140 -3.18 26.51 7.13
N MET A 141 -2.51 25.93 6.14
CA MET A 141 -3.10 25.64 4.84
C MET A 141 -3.74 24.25 4.77
N GLY A 142 -3.43 23.40 5.74
CA GLY A 142 -4.01 22.09 5.93
C GLY A 142 -3.65 21.54 7.31
N LEU A 143 -4.37 20.52 7.75
CA LEU A 143 -4.22 19.92 9.07
C LEU A 143 -4.23 18.39 9.02
N ARG A 144 -3.34 17.80 9.83
CA ARG A 144 -3.47 16.39 10.27
C ARG A 144 -3.55 16.34 11.78
N ILE A 145 -4.51 15.59 12.33
CA ILE A 145 -4.67 15.40 13.77
C ILE A 145 -4.07 14.03 14.14
N GLY A 146 -3.21 14.00 15.15
CA GLY A 146 -2.65 12.76 15.69
C GLY A 146 -3.46 12.30 16.90
N LEU A 147 -4.15 11.16 16.78
CA LEU A 147 -4.93 10.56 17.84
C LEU A 147 -4.12 9.51 18.58
N GLU A 148 -3.96 9.65 19.89
CA GLU A 148 -3.50 8.57 20.74
C GLU A 148 -4.69 7.78 21.24
N VAL A 149 -4.69 6.47 20.97
CA VAL A 149 -5.86 5.62 21.16
C VAL A 149 -5.56 4.58 22.23
N LYS A 150 -6.29 4.67 23.34
CA LYS A 150 -6.27 3.65 24.40
C LYS A 150 -7.45 2.68 24.26
N SER A 151 -8.62 3.21 23.91
CA SER A 151 -9.84 2.42 23.63
C SER A 151 -10.65 3.13 22.55
N LEU A 152 -11.07 2.39 21.53
CA LEU A 152 -11.99 2.86 20.50
C LEU A 152 -12.78 1.64 20.00
N PRO A 153 -14.12 1.64 20.08
CA PRO A 153 -14.90 0.52 19.53
C PRO A 153 -14.58 0.31 18.04
N GLY A 154 -14.34 -0.93 17.61
CA GLY A 154 -14.03 -1.22 16.19
C GLY A 154 -15.15 -0.83 15.21
N VAL A 155 -16.38 -0.77 15.73
CA VAL A 155 -17.60 -0.30 15.05
C VAL A 155 -17.77 1.21 15.06
N ALA A 156 -16.93 1.96 15.78
CA ALA A 156 -16.93 3.41 15.73
C ALA A 156 -16.53 3.89 14.32
N LEU A 157 -17.01 5.05 13.93
CA LEU A 157 -16.65 5.71 12.68
C LEU A 157 -16.08 7.08 12.99
N LEU A 158 -14.79 7.26 12.71
CA LEU A 158 -14.16 8.57 12.77
C LEU A 158 -14.36 9.29 11.44
N ARG A 159 -14.55 10.60 11.48
CA ARG A 159 -14.46 11.45 10.29
C ARG A 159 -13.57 12.64 10.57
N VAL A 160 -12.74 13.00 9.60
CA VAL A 160 -12.05 14.28 9.57
C VAL A 160 -12.63 15.10 8.42
N VAL A 161 -13.14 16.29 8.73
CA VAL A 161 -13.85 17.15 7.78
C VAL A 161 -13.10 18.48 7.65
N SER A 162 -12.81 18.90 6.42
CA SER A 162 -12.34 20.25 6.14
C SER A 162 -13.48 21.25 6.31
N VAL A 163 -13.23 22.34 7.06
CA VAL A 163 -14.18 23.46 7.11
C VAL A 163 -14.12 24.31 5.83
N GLN A 164 -13.02 24.24 5.07
CA GLN A 164 -12.79 25.07 3.89
C GLN A 164 -13.66 24.64 2.70
N ASP A 165 -13.77 23.33 2.47
CA ASP A 165 -14.43 22.77 1.27
C ASP A 165 -15.43 21.64 1.59
N GLY A 166 -15.55 21.23 2.86
CA GLY A 166 -16.46 20.18 3.29
C GLY A 166 -16.02 18.77 2.91
N GLU A 167 -14.81 18.57 2.38
CA GLU A 167 -14.30 17.22 2.16
C GLU A 167 -14.15 16.48 3.48
N ALA A 168 -14.77 15.30 3.56
CA ALA A 168 -14.75 14.44 4.72
C ALA A 168 -14.10 13.11 4.35
N VAL A 169 -13.17 12.64 5.19
CA VAL A 169 -12.61 11.29 5.09
C VAL A 169 -13.09 10.45 6.27
N GLU A 170 -13.78 9.36 5.96
CA GLU A 170 -14.27 8.39 6.94
C GLU A 170 -13.22 7.32 7.24
N VAL A 171 -13.01 7.03 8.53
CA VAL A 171 -12.07 6.03 9.04
C VAL A 171 -12.78 5.11 10.02
N PRO A 172 -13.03 3.84 9.67
CA PRO A 172 -13.58 2.87 10.60
C PRO A 172 -12.62 2.62 11.78
N GLY A 173 -13.15 2.48 13.00
CA GLY A 173 -12.37 2.25 14.22
C GLY A 173 -11.50 0.98 14.14
N ARG A 174 -11.96 -0.05 13.41
CA ARG A 174 -11.14 -1.25 13.13
C ARG A 174 -9.84 -0.95 12.36
N GLU A 175 -9.83 0.05 11.46
CA GLU A 175 -8.64 0.42 10.69
C GLU A 175 -7.62 1.16 11.55
N VAL A 176 -8.11 1.92 12.53
CA VAL A 176 -7.27 2.54 13.56
C VAL A 176 -6.51 1.45 14.31
N TRP A 177 -7.21 0.43 14.81
CA TRP A 177 -6.58 -0.69 15.51
C TRP A 177 -5.65 -1.50 14.62
N ALA A 178 -6.08 -1.85 13.40
CA ALA A 178 -5.23 -2.58 12.46
C ALA A 178 -3.91 -1.83 12.15
N THR A 179 -3.92 -0.51 12.21
CA THR A 179 -2.72 0.32 12.06
C THR A 179 -1.82 0.25 13.29
N LEU A 180 -2.38 0.43 14.49
CA LEU A 180 -1.62 0.41 15.75
C LEU A 180 -1.06 -0.99 16.06
N GLU A 181 -1.82 -2.04 15.77
CA GLU A 181 -1.39 -3.42 15.88
C GLU A 181 -0.23 -3.74 14.93
N ARG A 182 -0.26 -3.19 13.70
CA ARG A 182 0.84 -3.34 12.75
C ARG A 182 2.13 -2.71 13.26
N ASN A 183 2.04 -1.55 13.90
CA ASN A 183 3.19 -0.91 14.53
C ASN A 183 3.74 -1.78 15.68
N ALA A 184 2.86 -2.27 16.56
CA ALA A 184 3.25 -3.14 17.67
C ALA A 184 3.86 -4.48 17.18
N ALA A 185 3.31 -5.07 16.11
CA ALA A 185 3.84 -6.29 15.49
C ALA A 185 5.23 -6.10 14.87
N ALA A 186 5.58 -4.87 14.48
CA ALA A 186 6.92 -4.48 14.08
C ALA A 186 7.86 -4.20 15.28
N GLY A 187 7.39 -4.40 16.52
CA GLY A 187 8.15 -4.15 17.75
C GLY A 187 8.18 -2.67 18.17
N GLU A 188 7.32 -1.83 17.62
CA GLU A 188 7.31 -0.39 17.89
C GLU A 188 6.24 -0.01 18.92
N PHE A 189 6.68 0.57 20.04
CA PHE A 189 5.81 0.95 21.17
C PHE A 189 6.03 2.41 21.63
N SER A 190 6.62 3.25 20.79
CA SER A 190 6.75 4.69 21.09
C SER A 190 5.39 5.39 21.11
N GLN A 191 5.36 6.64 21.55
CA GLN A 191 4.16 7.49 21.42
C GLN A 191 3.72 7.61 19.96
N ASP A 192 4.68 7.74 19.03
CA ASP A 192 4.40 7.80 17.59
C ASP A 192 3.79 6.50 17.07
N ALA A 193 4.28 5.34 17.53
CA ALA A 193 3.72 4.04 17.19
C ALA A 193 2.28 3.84 17.72
N ARG A 194 1.92 4.53 18.81
CA ARG A 194 0.56 4.56 19.38
C ARG A 194 -0.31 5.70 18.83
N THR A 195 0.23 6.56 17.97
CA THR A 195 -0.49 7.69 17.39
C THR A 195 -1.06 7.28 16.03
N PHE A 196 -2.37 7.32 15.89
CA PHE A 196 -3.04 7.24 14.59
C PHE A 196 -3.19 8.65 13.99
N TRP A 197 -2.51 8.90 12.87
CA TRP A 197 -2.63 10.17 12.16
C TRP A 197 -3.82 10.15 11.20
N LEU A 198 -4.84 10.98 11.49
CA LEU A 198 -5.97 11.14 10.60
C LEU A 198 -5.52 11.62 9.20
N PRO A 199 -6.32 11.31 8.15
CA PRO A 199 -6.11 11.87 6.82
C PRO A 199 -5.99 13.40 6.85
N LEU A 200 -5.18 13.91 5.93
CA LEU A 200 -4.96 15.34 5.78
C LEU A 200 -6.16 16.00 5.11
N VAL A 201 -6.62 17.10 5.70
CA VAL A 201 -7.67 17.96 5.15
C VAL A 201 -7.13 19.37 4.89
N ALA A 202 -7.68 20.03 3.88
CA ALA A 202 -7.32 21.40 3.53
C ALA A 202 -7.87 22.41 4.55
N GLY A 203 -7.19 23.55 4.65
CA GLY A 203 -7.59 24.71 5.43
C GLY A 203 -7.07 24.74 6.87
N ALA A 204 -7.28 25.90 7.49
CA ALA A 204 -6.82 26.19 8.85
C ALA A 204 -7.65 25.50 9.94
N GLN A 205 -8.73 24.81 9.56
CA GLN A 205 -9.69 24.20 10.48
C GLN A 205 -10.11 22.82 10.01
N ALA A 206 -10.08 21.87 10.94
CA ALA A 206 -10.52 20.50 10.75
C ALA A 206 -11.51 20.13 11.86
N VAL A 207 -12.59 19.45 11.50
CA VAL A 207 -13.53 18.87 12.47
C VAL A 207 -13.28 17.38 12.57
N LEU A 208 -13.02 16.90 13.78
CA LEU A 208 -13.07 15.49 14.13
C LEU A 208 -14.49 15.14 14.55
N GLU A 209 -15.12 14.19 13.85
CA GLU A 209 -16.37 13.56 14.28
C GLU A 209 -16.08 12.14 14.75
N ILE A 210 -16.70 11.73 15.86
CA ILE A 210 -16.67 10.35 16.35
C ILE A 210 -18.12 9.88 16.44
N GLU A 211 -18.52 8.96 15.56
CA GLU A 211 -19.86 8.36 15.55
C GLU A 211 -19.80 6.92 16.09
N LEU A 212 -20.73 6.60 16.98
CA LEU A 212 -20.95 5.29 17.57
C LEU A 212 -22.35 4.78 17.18
N PRO A 213 -22.52 3.51 16.81
CA PRO A 213 -23.83 2.95 16.53
C PRO A 213 -24.72 2.87 17.80
N PRO A 214 -26.03 2.67 17.64
CA PRO A 214 -26.96 2.50 18.77
C PRO A 214 -26.48 1.42 19.75
N GLY A 215 -26.61 1.70 21.06
CA GLY A 215 -26.27 0.76 22.12
C GLY A 215 -24.82 0.77 22.60
N ILE A 216 -23.93 1.56 21.99
CA ILE A 216 -22.56 1.73 22.47
C ILE A 216 -22.47 2.92 23.42
N ASP A 217 -21.95 2.69 24.62
CA ASP A 217 -21.70 3.74 25.61
C ASP A 217 -20.52 4.63 25.17
N PRO A 218 -20.68 5.96 25.09
CA PRO A 218 -19.58 6.91 24.89
C PRO A 218 -18.36 6.70 25.79
N ALA A 219 -18.53 6.17 27.00
CA ALA A 219 -17.43 5.86 27.91
C ALA A 219 -16.44 4.80 27.35
N ALA A 220 -16.83 4.05 26.31
CA ALA A 220 -15.95 3.12 25.61
C ALA A 220 -14.87 3.81 24.74
N VAL A 221 -15.01 5.13 24.49
CA VAL A 221 -14.04 5.93 23.73
C VAL A 221 -13.04 6.56 24.68
N ALA A 222 -11.78 6.13 24.58
CA ALA A 222 -10.66 6.66 25.35
C ALA A 222 -9.53 7.05 24.38
N VAL A 223 -9.62 8.27 23.86
CA VAL A 223 -8.66 8.85 22.91
C VAL A 223 -8.19 10.21 23.41
N SER A 224 -7.00 10.63 23.00
CA SER A 224 -6.52 12.02 23.12
C SER A 224 -5.97 12.50 21.79
N ALA A 225 -5.82 13.80 21.63
CA ALA A 225 -5.25 14.42 20.44
C ALA A 225 -4.14 15.40 20.83
N PRO A 226 -3.00 14.92 21.39
CA PRO A 226 -1.98 15.79 21.98
C PRO A 226 -1.18 16.57 20.92
N ARG A 227 -1.29 16.19 19.65
CA ARG A 227 -0.50 16.74 18.55
C ARG A 227 -1.34 16.90 17.30
N LEU A 228 -1.06 17.96 16.55
CA LEU A 228 -1.50 18.12 15.16
C LEU A 228 -0.35 18.60 14.29
N SER A 229 -0.43 18.39 12.98
CA SER A 229 0.52 18.97 12.03
C SER A 229 -0.11 20.17 11.33
N HIS A 230 0.52 21.34 11.47
CA HIS A 230 0.21 22.58 10.78
C HIS A 230 0.96 22.60 9.44
N LEU A 231 0.26 22.66 8.31
CA LEU A 231 0.91 22.74 7.00
C LEU A 231 1.12 24.19 6.55
N ASP A 232 2.35 24.51 6.13
CA ASP A 232 2.81 25.88 5.82
C ASP A 232 2.72 26.24 4.31
N LEU A 233 2.46 25.28 3.41
CA LEU A 233 2.57 25.46 1.95
C LEU A 233 1.43 24.77 1.17
N LEU A 234 0.56 25.55 0.49
CA LEU A 234 -0.32 25.19 -0.65
C LEU A 234 -0.56 26.46 -1.50
N PRO A 235 -0.34 26.48 -2.81
CA PRO A 235 -1.18 27.30 -3.72
C PRO A 235 -2.15 26.55 -4.63
N ARG A 236 -3.36 27.14 -4.61
CA ARG A 236 -4.46 27.26 -5.60
C ARG A 236 -4.65 26.11 -6.60
N ASP A 237 -5.67 25.31 -6.33
CA ASP A 237 -6.91 25.30 -7.12
C ASP A 237 -8.07 24.82 -6.23
N ALA A 238 -9.31 25.07 -6.65
CA ALA A 238 -10.55 24.93 -5.87
C ALA A 238 -10.93 23.47 -5.47
N ASP A 239 -10.01 22.51 -5.61
CA ASP A 239 -10.18 21.12 -5.16
C ASP A 239 -9.20 20.80 -4.01
N ALA A 240 -9.81 20.55 -2.86
CA ALA A 240 -9.29 20.21 -1.52
C ALA A 240 -8.14 19.18 -1.39
N THR A 241 -7.69 18.55 -2.47
CA THR A 241 -6.84 17.35 -2.44
C THR A 241 -5.39 17.60 -2.87
N VAL A 242 -5.03 18.83 -3.25
CA VAL A 242 -3.70 19.18 -3.75
C VAL A 242 -2.84 19.70 -2.61
N LEU A 243 -1.82 18.93 -2.25
CA LEU A 243 -0.87 19.31 -1.21
C LEU A 243 0.33 20.05 -1.84
N LYS A 244 0.66 21.26 -1.40
CA LYS A 244 1.66 22.20 -1.93
C LYS A 244 1.38 22.75 -3.34
N ALA A 245 2.02 23.88 -3.68
CA ALA A 245 1.85 24.53 -4.98
C ALA A 245 2.06 23.62 -6.13
N ILE A 246 1.09 23.69 -7.03
CA ILE A 246 1.45 23.56 -8.42
C ILE A 246 2.39 24.73 -8.77
N GLY A 247 3.60 24.40 -9.22
CA GLY A 247 4.60 25.35 -9.70
C GLY A 247 5.66 25.82 -8.68
N ASP A 248 5.79 25.15 -7.52
CA ASP A 248 6.85 25.45 -6.54
C ASP A 248 8.22 24.84 -6.87
N SER A 249 8.26 23.87 -7.79
CA SER A 249 9.53 23.28 -8.24
C SER A 249 10.34 24.26 -9.10
N GLU A 250 11.66 24.09 -9.14
CA GLU A 250 12.54 25.00 -9.87
C GLU A 250 12.23 25.00 -11.39
N ARG A 251 12.47 26.13 -12.06
CA ARG A 251 12.01 26.36 -13.44
C ARG A 251 12.60 25.43 -14.52
N CYS A 252 13.70 24.73 -14.25
CA CYS A 252 14.26 23.78 -15.22
C CYS A 252 13.55 22.42 -15.19
N GLN A 253 12.71 22.17 -14.17
CA GLN A 253 11.93 20.95 -14.09
C GLN A 253 10.95 20.87 -15.26
N VAL A 254 10.73 19.66 -15.75
CA VAL A 254 9.91 19.40 -16.93
C VAL A 254 8.70 18.59 -16.51
N ASP A 255 7.49 19.08 -16.81
CA ASP A 255 6.28 18.28 -16.61
C ASP A 255 6.36 16.95 -17.35
N VAL A 256 5.98 15.86 -16.67
CA VAL A 256 5.93 14.54 -17.32
C VAL A 256 4.99 14.51 -18.53
N ALA A 257 3.95 15.37 -18.52
CA ALA A 257 3.03 15.54 -19.64
C ALA A 257 3.70 16.07 -20.93
N CYS A 258 4.94 16.59 -20.84
CA CYS A 258 5.77 16.93 -21.99
C CYS A 258 6.53 15.72 -22.57
N SER A 259 6.30 14.51 -22.06
CA SER A 259 7.00 13.28 -22.43
C SER A 259 6.02 12.11 -22.59
N PRO A 260 5.19 12.11 -23.66
CA PRO A 260 4.13 11.11 -23.84
C PRO A 260 4.66 9.67 -23.90
N ASP A 261 5.89 9.46 -24.37
CA ASP A 261 6.55 8.14 -24.41
C ASP A 261 6.83 7.54 -23.02
N HIS A 262 6.63 8.31 -21.94
CA HIS A 262 6.78 7.90 -20.54
C HIS A 262 5.45 7.88 -19.78
N ALA A 263 4.31 7.99 -20.48
CA ALA A 263 2.99 8.02 -19.85
C ALA A 263 2.71 6.75 -19.04
N ARG A 264 3.22 5.60 -19.49
CA ARG A 264 3.05 4.31 -18.81
C ARG A 264 3.81 4.26 -17.49
N GLU A 265 5.09 4.62 -17.48
CA GLU A 265 5.90 4.66 -16.26
C GLU A 265 5.42 5.76 -15.30
N SER A 266 4.90 6.87 -15.83
CA SER A 266 4.29 7.95 -15.04
C SER A 266 3.12 7.46 -14.19
N ASN A 267 2.37 6.46 -14.64
CA ASN A 267 1.28 5.84 -13.87
C ASN A 267 1.76 4.89 -12.75
N SER A 268 3.07 4.58 -12.67
CA SER A 268 3.64 3.76 -11.60
C SER A 268 4.14 4.56 -10.42
N VAL A 269 4.37 5.87 -10.61
CA VAL A 269 4.98 6.74 -9.59
C VAL A 269 3.89 7.54 -8.88
N ALA A 270 3.96 7.53 -7.55
CA ALA A 270 3.07 8.31 -6.71
C ALA A 270 3.86 9.27 -5.82
N ARG A 271 3.21 10.37 -5.47
CA ARG A 271 3.68 11.28 -4.44
C ARG A 271 3.27 10.75 -3.06
N LEU A 272 4.19 10.81 -2.12
CA LEU A 272 4.01 10.31 -0.75
C LEU A 272 3.80 11.47 0.20
N VAL A 273 2.80 11.37 1.07
CA VAL A 273 2.62 12.29 2.20
C VAL A 273 2.52 11.48 3.48
N TYR A 274 3.39 11.77 4.43
CA TYR A 274 3.54 10.99 5.65
C TYR A 274 3.99 11.88 6.80
N ASN A 275 3.85 11.37 8.02
CA ASN A 275 4.20 12.07 9.24
C ASN A 275 5.42 11.47 9.91
N ARG A 276 6.20 12.37 10.49
CA ARG A 276 7.29 12.12 11.42
C ARG A 276 7.00 12.91 12.70
N PRO A 277 7.74 12.66 13.79
CA PRO A 277 7.47 13.32 15.07
C PRO A 277 7.45 14.85 14.96
N ASP A 278 8.30 15.43 14.12
CA ASP A 278 8.46 16.87 13.95
C ASP A 278 7.57 17.50 12.87
N GLY A 279 6.88 16.70 12.03
CA GLY A 279 5.97 17.26 11.05
C GLY A 279 5.49 16.33 9.94
N THR A 280 4.92 16.95 8.91
CA THR A 280 4.45 16.26 7.70
C THR A 280 5.45 16.46 6.57
N TYR A 281 5.74 15.40 5.84
CA TYR A 281 6.76 15.34 4.80
C TYR A 281 6.20 14.83 3.48
N VAL A 282 6.92 15.16 2.41
CA VAL A 282 6.69 14.67 1.06
C VAL A 282 7.93 13.96 0.54
N CYS A 283 7.71 12.82 -0.10
CA CYS A 283 8.67 12.10 -0.94
C CYS A 283 7.97 11.55 -2.20
N SER A 284 8.69 10.79 -3.00
CA SER A 284 8.19 10.05 -4.16
C SER A 284 8.35 8.55 -3.94
N GLY A 285 7.66 7.73 -4.74
CA GLY A 285 7.93 6.30 -4.82
C GLY A 285 7.20 5.63 -5.97
N THR A 286 7.43 4.33 -6.13
CA THR A 286 7.04 3.58 -7.34
C THR A 286 6.38 2.26 -6.99
N LEU A 287 5.27 1.95 -7.65
CA LEU A 287 4.60 0.65 -7.62
C LEU A 287 5.44 -0.37 -8.39
N MET A 288 5.74 -1.51 -7.78
CA MET A 288 6.68 -2.50 -8.29
C MET A 288 5.94 -3.78 -8.71
N ALA A 289 6.17 -4.23 -9.94
CA ALA A 289 5.68 -5.53 -10.39
C ALA A 289 6.36 -6.69 -9.65
N ASP A 290 5.59 -7.72 -9.33
CA ASP A 290 6.09 -9.03 -8.90
C ASP A 290 5.97 -10.08 -10.02
N ARG A 291 6.70 -11.18 -9.89
CA ARG A 291 6.85 -12.20 -10.93
C ARG A 291 5.54 -12.95 -11.20
N SER A 292 4.68 -13.05 -10.20
CA SER A 292 3.36 -13.66 -10.32
C SER A 292 2.29 -12.71 -10.85
N ALA A 293 2.63 -11.44 -11.09
CA ALA A 293 1.66 -10.39 -11.40
C ALA A 293 0.46 -10.41 -10.42
N SER A 294 0.74 -10.61 -9.13
CA SER A 294 -0.26 -10.89 -8.10
C SER A 294 -1.25 -9.76 -7.85
N GLY A 295 -0.92 -8.55 -8.31
CA GLY A 295 -1.63 -7.32 -7.93
C GLY A 295 -1.35 -6.85 -6.51
N THR A 296 -0.44 -7.51 -5.77
CA THR A 296 -0.02 -7.05 -4.45
C THR A 296 0.70 -5.71 -4.59
N PRO A 297 0.29 -4.64 -3.89
CA PRO A 297 0.81 -3.29 -4.12
C PRO A 297 2.15 -3.06 -3.42
N TYR A 298 3.18 -3.78 -3.89
CA TYR A 298 4.56 -3.58 -3.50
C TYR A 298 5.06 -2.23 -4.00
N PHE A 299 5.74 -1.50 -3.14
CA PHE A 299 6.05 -0.10 -3.38
C PHE A 299 7.45 0.24 -2.87
N LEU A 300 8.24 0.84 -3.75
CA LEU A 300 9.63 1.25 -3.51
C LEU A 300 9.70 2.75 -3.19
N SER A 301 10.44 3.11 -2.16
CA SER A 301 10.83 4.48 -1.81
C SER A 301 12.17 4.48 -1.08
N ALA A 302 12.57 5.60 -0.47
CA ALA A 302 13.84 5.74 0.23
C ALA A 302 13.72 5.51 1.75
N GLN A 303 14.75 4.89 2.35
CA GLN A 303 14.80 4.64 3.79
C GLN A 303 14.77 5.95 4.58
N HIS A 304 15.51 6.95 4.13
CA HIS A 304 15.51 8.26 4.79
C HIS A 304 14.16 9.00 4.67
N CYS A 305 13.20 8.51 3.88
CA CYS A 305 11.81 8.98 3.89
C CYS A 305 10.94 8.15 4.84
N ILE A 306 11.00 6.82 4.72
CA ILE A 306 10.19 5.88 5.51
C ILE A 306 11.12 4.81 6.09
N ASP A 307 11.50 5.04 7.34
CA ASP A 307 12.51 4.26 8.07
C ASP A 307 11.93 3.27 9.08
N SER A 308 10.66 3.45 9.47
CA SER A 308 9.96 2.64 10.47
C SER A 308 8.55 2.27 10.03
N GLN A 309 7.97 1.26 10.67
CA GLN A 309 6.59 0.86 10.46
C GLN A 309 5.63 1.97 10.93
N SER A 310 5.91 2.64 12.06
CA SER A 310 5.09 3.77 12.51
C SER A 310 5.02 4.91 11.49
N VAL A 311 6.12 5.24 10.80
CA VAL A 311 6.12 6.23 9.71
C VAL A 311 5.32 5.70 8.51
N ALA A 312 5.57 4.44 8.09
CA ALA A 312 4.85 3.80 6.99
C ALA A 312 3.33 3.77 7.20
N SER A 313 2.89 3.58 8.44
CA SER A 313 1.47 3.59 8.85
C SER A 313 0.78 4.94 8.66
N THR A 314 1.53 6.05 8.58
CA THR A 314 0.95 7.38 8.36
C THR A 314 0.78 7.75 6.88
N LEU A 315 1.28 6.90 5.97
CA LEU A 315 1.40 7.20 4.55
C LEU A 315 0.03 7.39 3.88
N SER A 316 -0.07 8.47 3.11
CA SER A 316 -1.05 8.65 2.03
C SER A 316 -0.32 8.77 0.70
N THR A 317 -0.85 8.13 -0.34
CA THR A 317 -0.29 8.16 -1.70
C THR A 317 -1.19 8.97 -2.61
N TYR A 318 -0.60 9.84 -3.43
CA TYR A 318 -1.29 10.69 -4.39
C TYR A 318 -0.88 10.25 -5.79
N TRP A 319 -1.83 9.65 -6.49
CA TRP A 319 -1.65 9.06 -7.81
C TRP A 319 -2.06 10.04 -8.88
N PHE A 320 -1.42 9.91 -10.05
CA PHE A 320 -1.70 10.75 -11.21
C PHE A 320 -1.61 12.25 -10.92
N PHE A 321 -0.87 12.63 -9.88
CA PHE A 321 -0.66 13.98 -9.40
C PHE A 321 0.32 14.72 -10.33
N ARG A 322 -0.15 15.10 -11.51
CA ARG A 322 0.66 15.67 -12.59
C ARG A 322 -0.12 16.72 -13.37
N ALA A 323 0.59 17.49 -14.19
CA ALA A 323 -0.04 18.46 -15.07
C ALA A 323 -0.98 17.77 -16.08
N SER A 324 -2.14 18.34 -16.32
CA SER A 324 -3.15 17.85 -17.26
C SER A 324 -2.66 17.86 -18.71
N SER A 325 -1.76 18.80 -19.04
CA SER A 325 -1.01 18.84 -20.28
C SER A 325 0.36 19.50 -20.04
N CYS A 326 1.29 19.36 -20.98
CA CYS A 326 2.62 19.95 -20.86
C CYS A 326 2.57 21.44 -20.47
N ASN A 327 3.19 21.80 -19.34
CA ASN A 327 3.28 23.16 -18.80
C ASN A 327 1.93 23.84 -18.51
N SER A 328 0.84 23.08 -18.33
CA SER A 328 -0.46 23.71 -18.04
C SER A 328 -0.54 24.32 -16.65
N GLY A 329 0.24 23.81 -15.69
CA GLY A 329 0.08 24.17 -14.29
C GLY A 329 -1.30 23.82 -13.73
N THR A 330 -2.05 22.95 -14.40
CA THR A 330 -3.37 22.49 -13.97
C THR A 330 -3.29 21.03 -13.60
N LEU A 331 -3.84 20.63 -12.45
CA LEU A 331 -3.85 19.24 -12.02
C LEU A 331 -4.66 18.36 -12.99
N SER A 332 -4.18 17.14 -13.24
CA SER A 332 -4.97 16.11 -13.90
C SER A 332 -6.27 15.80 -13.14
N ALA A 333 -7.39 15.75 -13.84
CA ALA A 333 -8.69 15.33 -13.28
C ALA A 333 -8.70 13.87 -12.80
N GLN A 334 -7.69 13.08 -13.16
CA GLN A 334 -7.51 11.71 -12.66
C GLN A 334 -6.83 11.67 -11.28
N ALA A 335 -6.26 12.79 -10.81
CA ALA A 335 -5.51 12.81 -9.57
C ALA A 335 -6.36 12.29 -8.40
N VAL A 336 -5.79 11.37 -7.62
CA VAL A 336 -6.55 10.70 -6.56
C VAL A 336 -5.66 10.29 -5.40
N ALA A 337 -6.15 10.50 -4.18
CA ALA A 337 -5.49 10.06 -2.97
C ALA A 337 -5.89 8.64 -2.58
N ARG A 338 -4.98 7.92 -1.93
CA ARG A 338 -5.21 6.67 -1.22
C ARG A 338 -4.62 6.78 0.18
N HIS A 339 -5.42 6.40 1.17
CA HIS A 339 -5.07 6.44 2.60
C HIS A 339 -4.85 5.04 3.16
N GLY A 340 -4.55 4.94 4.45
CA GLY A 340 -4.43 3.66 5.17
C GLY A 340 -3.00 3.17 5.40
N GLY A 341 -1.99 3.93 4.99
CA GLY A 341 -0.60 3.60 5.26
C GLY A 341 -0.08 2.41 4.45
N ALA A 342 1.04 1.86 4.91
CA ALA A 342 1.69 0.70 4.33
C ALA A 342 2.26 -0.23 5.41
N THR A 343 2.48 -1.49 5.04
CA THR A 343 3.30 -2.44 5.81
C THR A 343 4.75 -2.32 5.34
N LEU A 344 5.67 -1.97 6.23
CA LEU A 344 7.10 -1.95 5.94
C LEU A 344 7.60 -3.39 5.84
N LEU A 345 8.21 -3.74 4.72
CA LEU A 345 8.66 -5.10 4.43
C LEU A 345 10.18 -5.21 4.54
N TYR A 346 10.89 -4.24 3.99
CA TYR A 346 12.34 -4.18 4.00
C TYR A 346 12.81 -2.74 4.07
N THR A 347 13.85 -2.51 4.85
CA THR A 347 14.51 -1.21 4.96
C THR A 347 16.01 -1.41 5.03
N SER A 348 16.78 -0.54 4.38
CA SER A 348 18.24 -0.60 4.36
C SER A 348 18.85 0.79 4.33
N VAL A 349 19.73 1.05 5.29
CA VAL A 349 20.56 2.26 5.29
C VAL A 349 21.71 2.20 4.28
N SER A 350 22.14 1.00 3.86
CA SER A 350 23.32 0.83 2.99
C SER A 350 23.05 1.26 1.55
N THR A 351 21.82 1.01 1.08
CA THR A 351 21.29 1.39 -0.23
C THR A 351 20.17 2.40 -0.10
N ASP A 352 19.92 2.95 1.10
CA ASP A 352 18.85 3.90 1.41
C ASP A 352 17.48 3.48 0.84
N THR A 353 17.14 2.21 1.01
CA THR A 353 15.98 1.57 0.38
C THR A 353 14.88 1.36 1.41
N SER A 354 13.66 1.79 1.09
CA SER A 354 12.44 1.42 1.81
C SER A 354 11.51 0.68 0.85
N PHE A 355 11.11 -0.52 1.23
CA PHE A 355 10.23 -1.35 0.44
C PHE A 355 9.06 -1.81 1.31
N MET A 356 7.86 -1.57 0.82
CA MET A 356 6.63 -1.71 1.59
C MET A 356 5.51 -2.32 0.73
N ARG A 357 4.44 -2.78 1.38
CA ARG A 357 3.17 -3.11 0.74
C ARG A 357 2.14 -2.06 1.15
N LEU A 358 1.56 -1.33 0.21
CA LEU A 358 0.47 -0.41 0.50
C LEU A 358 -0.72 -1.16 1.08
N ASN A 359 -1.42 -0.59 2.07
CA ASN A 359 -2.57 -1.26 2.68
C ASN A 359 -3.85 -1.07 1.86
N SER A 360 -3.91 -0.05 1.02
CA SER A 360 -5.00 0.17 0.06
C SER A 360 -4.53 -0.19 -1.35
N ALA A 361 -5.43 -0.79 -2.14
CA ALA A 361 -5.20 -1.00 -3.56
C ALA A 361 -4.92 0.33 -4.30
N PRO A 362 -3.97 0.34 -5.25
CA PRO A 362 -3.72 1.50 -6.09
C PRO A 362 -4.93 1.75 -7.01
N PRO A 363 -5.15 2.98 -7.49
CA PRO A 363 -6.29 3.29 -8.33
C PRO A 363 -6.25 2.56 -9.68
N PRO A 364 -7.41 2.33 -10.33
CA PRO A 364 -7.47 1.89 -11.71
C PRO A 364 -6.60 2.77 -12.62
N GLY A 365 -5.88 2.14 -13.57
CA GLY A 365 -4.92 2.81 -14.45
C GLY A 365 -3.51 2.96 -13.88
N ALA A 366 -3.28 2.59 -12.60
CA ALA A 366 -1.94 2.50 -12.04
C ALA A 366 -1.15 1.37 -12.71
N ILE A 367 0.16 1.56 -12.87
CA ILE A 367 1.03 0.57 -13.51
C ILE A 367 1.99 0.00 -12.48
N PHE A 368 2.07 -1.32 -12.39
CA PHE A 368 3.15 -2.00 -11.69
C PHE A 368 4.40 -1.92 -12.57
N ALA A 369 5.42 -1.18 -12.12
CA ALA A 369 6.62 -0.92 -12.91
C ALA A 369 7.47 -2.19 -13.08
N ALA A 370 8.01 -2.35 -14.28
CA ALA A 370 9.00 -3.37 -14.57
C ALA A 370 10.27 -3.06 -13.78
N SER A 371 10.99 -4.08 -13.33
CA SER A 371 12.25 -3.90 -12.61
C SER A 371 13.33 -4.85 -13.10
N GLY A 372 14.56 -4.37 -13.01
CA GLY A 372 15.76 -5.10 -13.40
C GLY A 372 16.66 -5.29 -12.19
N TYR A 373 17.15 -6.52 -12.01
CA TYR A 373 17.94 -6.90 -10.83
C TYR A 373 19.39 -7.21 -11.15
N ALA A 374 19.86 -6.75 -12.31
CA ALA A 374 21.27 -6.55 -12.57
C ALA A 374 21.59 -5.06 -12.46
N ALA A 375 22.86 -4.76 -12.15
CA ALA A 375 23.36 -3.40 -12.17
C ALA A 375 23.17 -2.77 -13.57
N ALA A 376 22.60 -1.56 -13.61
CA ALA A 376 22.58 -0.78 -14.85
C ALA A 376 24.03 -0.52 -15.31
N PRO A 377 24.37 -0.74 -16.59
CA PRO A 377 25.74 -0.51 -17.06
C PRO A 377 26.11 0.97 -17.07
N VAL A 378 27.36 1.26 -16.72
CA VAL A 378 27.89 2.62 -16.79
C VAL A 378 27.76 3.17 -18.22
N ASN A 379 27.46 4.47 -18.33
CA ASN A 379 27.09 5.20 -19.55
C ASN A 379 25.69 4.88 -20.10
N SER A 380 24.86 4.12 -19.39
CA SER A 380 23.46 3.95 -19.76
C SER A 380 22.65 5.24 -19.60
N ALA A 381 21.71 5.47 -20.51
CA ALA A 381 20.66 6.48 -20.32
C ALA A 381 19.74 6.08 -19.16
N LEU A 382 19.51 7.05 -18.26
CA LEU A 382 18.59 6.91 -17.12
C LEU A 382 17.55 8.02 -17.14
N THR A 383 16.33 7.69 -16.74
CA THR A 383 15.24 8.64 -16.57
C THR A 383 14.65 8.50 -15.17
N THR A 384 14.25 9.60 -14.55
CA THR A 384 13.49 9.60 -13.30
C THR A 384 12.16 10.33 -13.48
N LEU A 385 11.14 9.84 -12.80
CA LEU A 385 9.82 10.45 -12.69
C LEU A 385 9.58 10.73 -11.21
N HIS A 386 9.33 11.99 -10.84
CA HIS A 386 9.46 12.41 -9.45
C HIS A 386 8.58 13.62 -9.12
N HIS A 387 8.44 13.92 -7.82
CA HIS A 387 7.71 15.08 -7.30
C HIS A 387 8.66 16.06 -6.61
N PRO A 388 9.43 16.87 -7.37
CA PRO A 388 10.38 17.83 -6.81
C PRO A 388 9.63 18.92 -6.07
N ALA A 389 10.14 19.32 -4.91
CA ALA A 389 9.48 20.18 -3.93
C ALA A 389 8.09 19.68 -3.47
N GLY A 390 7.65 18.47 -3.85
CA GLY A 390 6.28 17.98 -3.69
C GLY A 390 5.28 18.48 -4.75
N ASP A 391 5.76 19.09 -5.82
CA ASP A 391 4.98 19.63 -6.95
C ASP A 391 4.39 18.50 -7.85
N LEU A 392 3.67 18.89 -8.89
CA LEU A 392 3.21 18.03 -9.99
C LEU A 392 4.37 17.19 -10.52
N GLN A 393 4.05 15.96 -10.94
CA GLN A 393 5.05 15.01 -11.43
C GLN A 393 5.89 15.56 -12.59
N LYS A 394 7.21 15.48 -12.43
CA LYS A 394 8.20 15.91 -13.40
C LYS A 394 9.01 14.73 -13.94
N ILE A 395 9.73 14.97 -15.04
CA ILE A 395 10.67 14.03 -15.66
C ILE A 395 12.06 14.65 -15.77
N SER A 396 13.08 13.86 -15.44
CA SER A 396 14.49 14.22 -15.66
C SER A 396 15.22 13.10 -16.40
N VAL A 397 16.06 13.47 -17.36
CA VAL A 397 16.77 12.53 -18.25
C VAL A 397 18.27 12.79 -18.16
N GLY A 398 19.03 11.72 -17.98
CA GLY A 398 20.46 11.79 -17.69
C GLY A 398 21.19 10.52 -18.08
N THR A 399 22.44 10.43 -17.63
CA THR A 399 23.31 9.29 -17.89
C THR A 399 23.92 8.80 -16.58
N LEU A 400 24.00 7.48 -16.43
CA LEU A 400 24.76 6.83 -15.36
C LEU A 400 26.26 7.05 -15.60
N GLY A 401 26.91 7.82 -14.71
CA GLY A 401 28.32 8.13 -14.84
C GLY A 401 29.25 7.07 -14.23
N THR A 402 28.94 6.59 -13.03
CA THR A 402 29.72 5.56 -12.33
C THR A 402 28.89 4.98 -11.17
N TYR A 403 29.39 3.92 -10.52
CA TYR A 403 28.89 3.53 -9.21
C TYR A 403 29.59 4.33 -8.12
N ALA A 404 28.92 4.49 -6.98
CA ALA A 404 29.44 5.27 -5.87
C ALA A 404 29.11 4.64 -4.52
N ASN A 405 29.93 4.97 -3.51
CA ASN A 405 29.61 4.77 -2.10
C ASN A 405 29.40 6.12 -1.44
N CYS A 406 28.38 6.19 -0.58
CA CYS A 406 28.01 7.43 0.10
C CYS A 406 28.12 7.25 1.61
N SER A 407 28.66 8.26 2.27
CA SER A 407 28.72 8.39 3.73
C SER A 407 28.18 9.76 4.15
N ALA A 408 28.27 10.09 5.45
CA ALA A 408 27.94 11.42 5.94
C ALA A 408 28.86 12.51 5.36
N GLN A 409 30.06 12.15 4.91
CA GLN A 409 31.07 13.07 4.38
C GLN A 409 30.92 13.33 2.87
N GLY A 410 30.05 12.59 2.17
CA GLY A 410 29.81 12.74 0.75
C GLY A 410 29.78 11.40 0.02
N CYS A 411 29.76 11.47 -1.31
CA CYS A 411 29.76 10.30 -2.19
C CYS A 411 31.01 10.28 -3.06
N GLY A 412 31.64 9.12 -3.19
CA GLY A 412 32.82 8.89 -4.00
C GLY A 412 32.62 7.73 -4.98
N ALA A 413 33.21 7.84 -6.17
CA ALA A 413 33.18 6.80 -7.19
C ALA A 413 33.78 5.49 -6.66
N ALA A 414 33.19 4.36 -7.03
CA ALA A 414 33.62 3.03 -6.63
C ALA A 414 33.30 2.01 -7.72
N THR A 415 34.15 1.00 -7.90
CA THR A 415 33.91 -0.08 -8.88
C THR A 415 32.76 -1.01 -8.48
N ALA A 416 32.53 -1.16 -7.17
CA ALA A 416 31.44 -1.94 -6.59
C ALA A 416 30.64 -1.08 -5.58
N GLY A 417 30.13 0.06 -6.06
CA GLY A 417 29.38 1.01 -5.23
C GLY A 417 27.93 0.59 -4.98
N ASN A 418 27.39 1.01 -3.83
CA ASN A 418 25.97 0.81 -3.46
C ASN A 418 25.00 1.75 -4.17
N TYR A 419 25.51 2.76 -4.86
CA TYR A 419 24.73 3.80 -5.51
C TYR A 419 25.06 3.94 -6.99
N LEU A 420 24.07 4.32 -7.78
CA LEU A 420 24.20 4.78 -9.16
C LEU A 420 24.41 6.30 -9.14
N GLN A 421 25.54 6.80 -9.63
CA GLN A 421 25.76 8.24 -9.80
C GLN A 421 25.20 8.70 -11.15
N VAL A 422 24.20 9.57 -11.11
CA VAL A 422 23.50 10.07 -12.30
C VAL A 422 23.78 11.55 -12.50
N ARG A 423 24.06 11.95 -13.74
CA ARG A 423 24.12 13.35 -14.16
C ARG A 423 22.99 13.66 -15.12
N TRP A 424 22.23 14.70 -14.83
CA TRP A 424 21.09 15.11 -15.65
C TRP A 424 21.55 15.95 -16.84
N THR A 425 20.90 15.73 -17.97
CA THR A 425 21.03 16.54 -19.19
C THR A 425 19.77 17.37 -19.44
N ARG A 426 18.65 16.97 -18.84
CA ARG A 426 17.35 17.65 -18.87
C ARG A 426 16.62 17.43 -17.56
N GLY A 427 16.05 18.50 -16.99
CA GLY A 427 15.47 18.48 -15.64
C GLY A 427 16.53 18.35 -14.54
N SER A 428 16.08 18.24 -13.29
CA SER A 428 16.94 17.94 -12.13
C SER A 428 16.13 17.13 -11.10
N THR A 429 16.59 17.02 -9.85
CA THR A 429 15.76 16.61 -8.72
C THR A 429 15.88 17.64 -7.59
N GLU A 430 14.97 17.59 -6.62
CA GLU A 430 14.91 18.49 -5.47
C GLU A 430 14.44 17.72 -4.21
N GLY A 431 14.33 18.41 -3.08
CA GLY A 431 13.64 17.87 -1.92
C GLY A 431 12.25 17.36 -2.28
N GLY A 432 11.86 16.17 -1.84
CA GLY A 432 10.60 15.52 -2.22
C GLY A 432 10.71 14.56 -3.43
N SER A 433 11.77 14.69 -4.24
CA SER A 433 12.10 13.70 -5.26
C SER A 433 12.62 12.39 -4.65
N SER A 434 13.04 12.39 -3.38
CA SER A 434 13.54 11.22 -2.66
C SER A 434 12.64 10.01 -2.84
N GLY A 435 13.23 8.84 -3.11
CA GLY A 435 12.50 7.60 -3.36
C GLY A 435 11.94 7.44 -4.78
N SER A 436 12.06 8.45 -5.65
CA SER A 436 11.71 8.32 -7.07
C SER A 436 12.58 7.26 -7.78
N PRO A 437 12.05 6.54 -8.78
CA PRO A 437 12.77 5.47 -9.45
C PRO A 437 13.80 6.01 -10.45
N ALA A 438 14.93 5.33 -10.58
CA ALA A 438 15.74 5.39 -11.79
C ALA A 438 15.28 4.30 -12.77
N PHE A 439 14.85 4.71 -13.95
CA PHE A 439 14.50 3.84 -15.06
C PHE A 439 15.68 3.69 -16.04
N PHE A 440 16.14 2.45 -16.20
CA PHE A 440 17.09 2.06 -17.24
C PHE A 440 16.34 1.52 -18.46
N THR A 441 16.70 2.00 -19.65
CA THR A 441 16.08 1.57 -20.91
C THR A 441 16.89 0.46 -21.56
N PHE A 442 16.28 -0.71 -21.78
CA PHE A 442 16.88 -1.85 -22.46
C PHE A 442 15.85 -2.56 -23.35
N GLY A 443 16.20 -2.82 -24.61
CA GLY A 443 15.32 -3.53 -25.55
C GLY A 443 13.96 -2.86 -25.74
N GLY A 444 13.90 -1.52 -25.67
CA GLY A 444 12.66 -0.74 -25.78
C GLY A 444 11.80 -0.69 -24.51
N ASN A 445 12.18 -1.41 -23.45
CA ASN A 445 11.48 -1.40 -22.16
C ASN A 445 12.25 -0.60 -21.11
N ARG A 446 11.55 -0.05 -20.13
CA ARG A 446 12.13 0.70 -19.00
C ARG A 446 12.00 -0.08 -17.70
N TYR A 447 13.11 -0.26 -17.01
CA TYR A 447 13.20 -1.05 -15.78
C TYR A 447 13.65 -0.18 -14.62
N VAL A 448 12.95 -0.26 -13.49
CA VAL A 448 13.44 0.32 -12.24
C VAL A 448 14.74 -0.40 -11.84
N VAL A 449 15.80 0.37 -11.62
CA VAL A 449 17.14 -0.12 -11.22
C VAL A 449 17.65 0.50 -9.92
N GLY A 450 16.88 1.42 -9.33
CA GLY A 450 17.20 2.07 -8.07
C GLY A 450 16.22 3.17 -7.71
N GLN A 451 16.44 3.80 -6.57
CA GLN A 451 15.61 4.90 -6.06
C GLN A 451 16.46 6.07 -5.55
N LEU A 452 15.99 7.30 -5.74
CA LEU A 452 16.75 8.51 -5.39
C LEU A 452 17.01 8.54 -3.88
N SER A 453 18.29 8.58 -3.51
CA SER A 453 18.74 8.69 -2.13
C SER A 453 19.09 10.12 -1.76
N ARG A 454 19.92 10.76 -2.58
CA ARG A 454 20.57 12.04 -2.26
C ARG A 454 21.18 12.63 -3.51
N GLY A 455 21.62 13.88 -3.43
CA GLY A 455 22.43 14.50 -4.46
C GLY A 455 22.62 15.98 -4.24
N ASN A 456 23.28 16.61 -5.19
CA ASN A 456 23.44 18.06 -5.21
C ASN A 456 23.05 18.68 -6.56
N ALA A 457 22.44 17.90 -7.47
CA ALA A 457 21.93 18.46 -8.71
C ALA A 457 20.76 19.40 -8.40
N SER A 458 20.72 20.53 -9.10
CA SER A 458 19.61 21.49 -9.07
C SER A 458 19.57 22.23 -10.41
N CYS A 459 18.58 23.08 -10.63
CA CYS A 459 18.56 23.93 -11.81
C CYS A 459 19.71 24.95 -11.83
N SER A 460 20.30 25.26 -10.67
CA SER A 460 21.49 26.12 -10.57
C SER A 460 22.81 25.34 -10.57
N VAL A 461 22.80 24.06 -10.19
CA VAL A 461 23.97 23.16 -10.14
C VAL A 461 23.82 22.08 -11.21
N THR A 462 23.95 22.48 -12.48
CA THR A 462 23.71 21.62 -13.66
C THR A 462 24.79 20.56 -13.87
N ASN A 463 25.97 20.72 -13.27
CA ASN A 463 27.03 19.70 -13.24
C ASN A 463 26.97 18.80 -11.98
N GLY A 464 25.97 19.02 -11.13
CA GLY A 464 25.71 18.23 -9.94
C GLY A 464 25.40 16.78 -10.27
N SER A 465 25.44 15.92 -9.26
CA SER A 465 25.10 14.52 -9.41
C SER A 465 24.11 14.09 -8.35
N ASP A 466 23.22 13.20 -8.76
CA ASP A 466 22.30 12.51 -7.88
C ASP A 466 22.73 11.06 -7.74
N PHE A 467 22.39 10.46 -6.60
CA PHE A 467 22.79 9.13 -6.22
C PHE A 467 21.54 8.31 -5.93
N TYR A 468 21.37 7.23 -6.67
CA TYR A 468 20.25 6.31 -6.53
C TYR A 468 20.74 5.04 -5.86
N GLY A 469 20.07 4.63 -4.78
CA GLY A 469 20.35 3.35 -4.14
C GLY A 469 20.12 2.20 -5.12
N ARG A 470 21.05 1.26 -5.21
CA ARG A 470 20.98 0.17 -6.19
C ARG A 470 19.93 -0.87 -5.81
N LEU A 471 18.95 -1.07 -6.71
CA LEU A 471 17.88 -2.03 -6.50
C LEU A 471 18.40 -3.48 -6.49
N ASP A 472 19.38 -3.83 -7.32
CA ASP A 472 19.90 -5.19 -7.40
C ASP A 472 20.54 -5.67 -6.08
N LEU A 473 21.18 -4.76 -5.34
CA LEU A 473 21.71 -5.03 -4.01
C LEU A 473 20.59 -5.21 -2.98
N ALA A 474 19.60 -4.31 -2.95
CA ALA A 474 18.45 -4.43 -2.04
C ALA A 474 17.58 -5.67 -2.34
N TYR A 475 17.46 -6.01 -3.63
CA TYR A 475 16.76 -7.19 -4.13
C TYR A 475 17.40 -8.47 -3.66
N SER A 476 18.70 -8.65 -3.92
CA SER A 476 19.44 -9.83 -3.46
C SER A 476 19.49 -9.95 -1.94
N ALA A 477 19.56 -8.82 -1.22
CA ALA A 477 19.60 -8.81 0.25
C ALA A 477 18.25 -9.16 0.90
N GLY A 478 17.13 -8.98 0.20
CA GLY A 478 15.85 -9.41 0.74
C GLY A 478 14.59 -9.06 -0.02
N ILE A 479 14.58 -8.08 -0.92
CA ILE A 479 13.33 -7.73 -1.64
C ILE A 479 12.84 -8.89 -2.52
N ASN A 480 13.74 -9.78 -2.97
CA ASN A 480 13.39 -10.96 -3.76
C ASN A 480 12.31 -11.86 -3.11
N ARG A 481 12.22 -11.94 -1.77
CA ARG A 481 11.21 -12.78 -1.10
C ARG A 481 9.76 -12.35 -1.35
N TRP A 482 9.56 -11.13 -1.84
CA TRP A 482 8.24 -10.61 -2.22
C TRP A 482 8.06 -10.54 -3.73
N LEU A 483 9.07 -10.04 -4.45
CA LEU A 483 8.95 -9.89 -5.91
C LEU A 483 9.12 -11.21 -6.69
N ASP A 484 9.81 -12.20 -6.12
CA ASP A 484 9.97 -13.54 -6.70
C ASP A 484 9.14 -14.61 -5.98
N ALA A 485 8.26 -14.22 -5.06
CA ALA A 485 7.37 -15.16 -4.42
C ALA A 485 6.64 -15.96 -5.51
N PRO A 486 6.65 -17.32 -5.46
CA PRO A 486 5.84 -18.11 -6.37
C PRO A 486 4.38 -17.66 -6.21
N GLU A 487 3.57 -17.75 -7.26
CA GLU A 487 2.18 -17.28 -7.23
C GLU A 487 1.53 -17.71 -5.91
N SER A 488 1.37 -16.77 -4.99
CA SER A 488 0.52 -17.00 -3.84
C SER A 488 -0.86 -17.13 -4.46
N SER A 489 -1.62 -18.13 -4.05
CA SER A 489 -2.95 -18.39 -4.63
C SER A 489 -3.93 -17.22 -4.50
N GLY A 490 -3.52 -16.11 -3.86
CA GLY A 490 -4.34 -14.95 -3.49
C GLY A 490 -5.22 -15.24 -2.27
N ARG A 491 -5.01 -16.40 -1.62
CA ARG A 491 -5.89 -16.92 -0.58
C ARG A 491 -5.26 -16.78 0.80
N ASN A 492 -6.01 -16.19 1.72
CA ASN A 492 -5.69 -16.09 3.13
C ASN A 492 -6.30 -17.24 3.91
N ALA A 493 -5.65 -17.62 5.01
CA ALA A 493 -6.20 -18.57 5.95
C ALA A 493 -7.46 -18.03 6.64
N VAL A 494 -8.47 -18.88 6.78
CA VAL A 494 -9.64 -18.67 7.63
C VAL A 494 -9.44 -19.49 8.90
N TYR A 495 -9.28 -18.77 10.01
CA TYR A 495 -9.01 -19.26 11.34
C TYR A 495 -10.29 -19.67 12.05
N ARG A 496 -10.26 -20.78 12.78
CA ARG A 496 -11.39 -21.29 13.57
C ARG A 496 -11.11 -21.23 15.06
N PHE A 497 -12.12 -20.84 15.82
CA PHE A 497 -12.14 -20.85 17.28
C PHE A 497 -13.36 -21.61 17.79
N TYR A 498 -13.21 -22.29 18.93
CA TYR A 498 -14.32 -22.85 19.68
C TYR A 498 -14.63 -21.98 20.90
N ASN A 499 -15.87 -21.50 20.99
CA ASN A 499 -16.39 -20.79 22.16
C ASN A 499 -17.02 -21.80 23.13
N ALA A 500 -16.35 -22.06 24.25
CA ALA A 500 -16.83 -23.04 25.23
C ALA A 500 -18.12 -22.58 25.95
N VAL A 501 -18.35 -21.27 26.06
CA VAL A 501 -19.52 -20.68 26.71
C VAL A 501 -20.74 -20.74 25.80
N ALA A 502 -20.60 -20.25 24.56
CA ALA A 502 -21.70 -20.26 23.57
C ALA A 502 -21.92 -21.64 22.94
N ARG A 503 -20.99 -22.60 23.16
CA ARG A 503 -20.97 -23.92 22.52
C ARG A 503 -21.06 -23.84 21.00
N ALA A 504 -20.34 -22.87 20.43
CA ALA A 504 -20.37 -22.49 19.03
C ALA A 504 -18.97 -22.19 18.50
N HIS A 505 -18.83 -22.10 17.17
CA HIS A 505 -17.56 -21.76 16.54
C HIS A 505 -17.56 -20.34 15.98
N PHE A 506 -16.39 -19.73 16.00
CA PHE A 506 -16.12 -18.43 15.39
C PHE A 506 -15.07 -18.58 14.29
N TYR A 507 -15.24 -17.85 13.20
CA TYR A 507 -14.37 -17.88 12.04
C TYR A 507 -13.94 -16.47 11.63
N THR A 508 -12.66 -16.33 11.29
CA THR A 508 -12.10 -15.06 10.79
C THR A 508 -11.01 -15.28 9.76
N SER A 509 -10.97 -14.48 8.71
CA SER A 509 -9.85 -14.38 7.76
C SER A 509 -8.77 -13.40 8.23
N SER A 510 -9.03 -12.63 9.29
CA SER A 510 -8.10 -11.65 9.84
C SER A 510 -7.15 -12.31 10.83
N ALA A 511 -5.87 -12.36 10.46
CA ALA A 511 -4.82 -12.83 11.38
C ALA A 511 -4.74 -11.95 12.64
N ALA A 512 -5.04 -10.65 12.50
CA ALA A 512 -5.10 -9.73 13.62
C ALA A 512 -6.26 -10.03 14.57
N GLU A 513 -7.47 -10.28 14.05
CA GLU A 513 -8.62 -10.69 14.88
C GLU A 513 -8.34 -12.03 15.57
N ARG A 514 -7.70 -12.99 14.87
CA ARG A 514 -7.25 -14.24 15.49
C ARG A 514 -6.33 -13.98 16.68
N ASP A 515 -5.27 -13.20 16.49
CA ASP A 515 -4.27 -12.97 17.53
C ASP A 515 -4.86 -12.17 18.71
N PHE A 516 -5.73 -11.21 18.42
CA PHE A 516 -6.47 -10.47 19.44
C PHE A 516 -7.35 -11.39 20.29
N LEU A 517 -8.13 -12.28 19.67
CA LEU A 517 -9.02 -13.21 20.38
C LEU A 517 -8.21 -14.23 21.20
N MET A 518 -7.09 -14.71 20.67
CA MET A 518 -6.17 -15.59 21.42
C MET A 518 -5.59 -14.92 22.68
N ALA A 519 -5.32 -13.61 22.61
CA ALA A 519 -4.72 -12.87 23.71
C ALA A 519 -5.74 -12.34 24.73
N ASN A 520 -6.98 -12.02 24.29
CA ASN A 520 -7.92 -11.21 25.07
C ASN A 520 -9.26 -11.89 25.38
N ASP A 521 -9.61 -13.02 24.74
CA ASP A 521 -10.87 -13.70 25.01
C ASP A 521 -10.65 -15.16 25.43
N ALA A 522 -10.55 -15.36 26.75
CA ALA A 522 -10.36 -16.69 27.35
C ALA A 522 -11.51 -17.68 27.07
N ARG A 523 -12.66 -17.22 26.55
CA ARG A 523 -13.78 -18.09 26.16
C ARG A 523 -13.53 -18.78 24.83
N LEU A 524 -12.65 -18.22 24.00
CA LEU A 524 -12.34 -18.69 22.66
C LEU A 524 -11.05 -19.49 22.65
N ARG A 525 -11.16 -20.77 22.31
CA ARG A 525 -10.01 -21.65 22.09
C ARG A 525 -9.68 -21.68 20.60
N TYR A 526 -8.49 -21.26 20.22
CA TYR A 526 -8.02 -21.36 18.84
C TYR A 526 -7.86 -22.82 18.42
N GLU A 527 -8.41 -23.18 17.26
CA GLU A 527 -8.40 -24.54 16.72
C GLU A 527 -7.58 -24.67 15.43
N GLY A 528 -6.96 -23.59 14.96
CA GLY A 528 -6.12 -23.59 13.77
C GLY A 528 -6.80 -23.02 12.52
N ILE A 529 -6.23 -23.37 11.38
CA ILE A 529 -6.73 -22.98 10.05
C ILE A 529 -7.81 -23.98 9.63
N SER A 530 -8.99 -23.48 9.28
CA SER A 530 -10.09 -24.30 8.77
C SER A 530 -9.94 -24.55 7.26
N TYR A 531 -9.71 -23.47 6.51
CA TYR A 531 -9.54 -23.48 5.05
C TYR A 531 -8.92 -22.14 4.60
N TYR A 532 -8.73 -21.97 3.30
CA TYR A 532 -8.20 -20.77 2.66
C TYR A 532 -9.24 -20.16 1.72
N ALA A 533 -9.31 -18.83 1.70
CA ALA A 533 -10.27 -18.07 0.90
C ALA A 533 -9.65 -16.75 0.42
N TYR A 534 -10.21 -16.14 -0.62
CA TYR A 534 -9.69 -14.87 -1.13
C TYR A 534 -9.98 -13.72 -0.16
N ALA A 535 -9.00 -12.84 -0.02
CA ALA A 535 -9.07 -11.64 0.81
C ALA A 535 -9.90 -10.52 0.19
N ALA A 536 -10.21 -10.64 -1.11
CA ALA A 536 -10.93 -9.65 -1.90
C ALA A 536 -11.79 -10.32 -2.97
N GLY A 537 -12.82 -9.61 -3.42
CA GLY A 537 -13.68 -10.07 -4.50
C GLY A 537 -12.97 -10.04 -5.84
N ALA A 538 -13.27 -11.04 -6.68
CA ALA A 538 -12.87 -11.11 -8.07
C ALA A 538 -14.02 -11.67 -8.91
N GLN A 539 -13.88 -11.64 -10.24
CA GLN A 539 -14.87 -12.24 -11.14
C GLN A 539 -15.05 -13.73 -10.78
N ASN A 540 -16.30 -14.17 -10.63
CA ASN A 540 -16.70 -15.52 -10.23
C ASN A 540 -16.42 -15.92 -8.76
N LEU A 541 -16.26 -14.95 -7.85
CA LEU A 541 -16.28 -15.19 -6.41
C LEU A 541 -17.55 -14.63 -5.76
N ALA A 542 -18.01 -15.28 -4.70
CA ALA A 542 -19.13 -14.84 -3.86
C ALA A 542 -18.60 -14.38 -2.48
N PRO A 543 -19.10 -13.26 -1.93
CA PRO A 543 -18.75 -12.85 -0.58
C PRO A 543 -19.39 -13.78 0.47
N VAL A 544 -18.71 -14.00 1.58
CA VAL A 544 -19.28 -14.61 2.79
C VAL A 544 -19.67 -13.50 3.77
N TYR A 545 -20.96 -13.36 4.01
CA TYR A 545 -21.55 -12.43 4.97
C TYR A 545 -21.46 -13.00 6.38
N ARG A 546 -20.97 -12.21 7.35
CA ARG A 546 -20.95 -12.54 8.78
C ARG A 546 -22.01 -11.76 9.54
N LEU A 547 -22.82 -12.49 10.30
CA LEU A 547 -23.88 -11.94 11.14
C LEU A 547 -23.70 -12.41 12.58
N TYR A 548 -23.80 -11.48 13.52
CA TYR A 548 -23.73 -11.76 14.95
C TYR A 548 -25.12 -11.87 15.56
N ASN A 549 -25.40 -12.94 16.31
CA ASN A 549 -26.63 -13.10 17.06
C ASN A 549 -26.45 -12.60 18.50
N ALA A 550 -26.95 -11.40 18.79
CA ALA A 550 -26.79 -10.74 20.08
C ALA A 550 -27.51 -11.45 21.25
N THR A 551 -28.45 -12.37 20.96
CA THR A 551 -29.15 -13.16 21.99
C THR A 551 -28.36 -14.39 22.42
N THR A 552 -27.72 -15.07 21.48
CA THR A 552 -27.01 -16.35 21.74
C THR A 552 -25.49 -16.19 21.81
N GLY A 553 -24.95 -15.06 21.34
CA GLY A 553 -23.51 -14.84 21.22
C GLY A 553 -22.86 -15.63 20.08
N THR A 554 -23.65 -16.18 19.15
CA THR A 554 -23.18 -17.01 18.04
C THR A 554 -23.05 -16.21 16.74
N HIS A 555 -22.30 -16.73 15.77
CA HIS A 555 -22.15 -16.13 14.45
C HIS A 555 -22.74 -17.04 13.36
N PHE A 556 -23.32 -16.39 12.34
CA PHE A 556 -23.86 -17.02 11.14
C PHE A 556 -23.10 -16.52 9.91
N TYR A 557 -22.76 -17.45 9.01
CA TYR A 557 -21.95 -17.17 7.82
C TYR A 557 -22.67 -17.69 6.58
N THR A 558 -22.90 -16.83 5.59
CA THR A 558 -23.62 -17.22 4.37
C THR A 558 -23.14 -16.48 3.14
N THR A 559 -23.14 -17.13 1.98
CA THR A 559 -22.99 -16.49 0.67
C THR A 559 -24.31 -16.00 0.08
N SER A 560 -25.45 -16.42 0.66
CA SER A 560 -26.78 -16.04 0.19
C SER A 560 -27.15 -14.65 0.70
N ALA A 561 -27.24 -13.69 -0.21
CA ALA A 561 -27.78 -12.36 0.10
C ALA A 561 -29.22 -12.47 0.65
N GLY A 562 -30.02 -13.44 0.19
CA GLY A 562 -31.37 -13.66 0.72
C GLY A 562 -31.38 -14.16 2.17
N GLU A 563 -30.46 -15.05 2.55
CA GLU A 563 -30.34 -15.48 3.96
C GLU A 563 -29.85 -14.33 4.85
N ARG A 564 -28.88 -13.54 4.38
CA ARG A 564 -28.42 -12.31 5.06
C ARG A 564 -29.59 -11.36 5.28
N ASP A 565 -30.31 -11.01 4.22
CA ASP A 565 -31.40 -10.02 4.26
C ASP A 565 -32.54 -10.50 5.17
N TYR A 566 -32.92 -11.78 5.06
CA TYR A 566 -33.92 -12.37 5.95
C TYR A 566 -33.47 -12.36 7.41
N ALA A 567 -32.24 -12.77 7.71
CA ALA A 567 -31.71 -12.74 9.07
C ALA A 567 -31.67 -11.32 9.64
N SER A 568 -31.32 -10.31 8.83
CA SER A 568 -31.32 -8.90 9.21
C SER A 568 -32.71 -8.32 9.50
N THR A 569 -33.81 -8.97 9.09
CA THR A 569 -35.16 -8.58 9.54
C THR A 569 -35.44 -8.92 11.00
N ASN A 570 -34.66 -9.84 11.57
CA ASN A 570 -34.77 -10.24 12.97
C ASN A 570 -33.83 -9.37 13.82
N PRO A 571 -34.35 -8.60 14.80
CA PRO A 571 -33.55 -7.67 15.61
C PRO A 571 -32.46 -8.36 16.47
N ARG A 572 -32.49 -9.69 16.57
CA ARG A 572 -31.46 -10.47 17.26
C ARG A 572 -30.16 -10.59 16.45
N PHE A 573 -30.23 -10.42 15.13
CA PHE A 573 -29.07 -10.53 14.24
C PHE A 573 -28.57 -9.16 13.82
N ILE A 574 -27.27 -8.96 13.95
CA ILE A 574 -26.54 -7.77 13.51
C ILE A 574 -25.68 -8.21 12.34
N TYR A 575 -25.93 -7.64 11.15
CA TYR A 575 -25.03 -7.81 10.03
C TYR A 575 -23.71 -7.08 10.33
N GLU A 576 -22.60 -7.79 10.29
CA GLU A 576 -21.29 -7.22 10.64
C GLU A 576 -20.52 -6.79 9.39
N MET A 577 -20.28 -7.72 8.46
CA MET A 577 -19.44 -7.46 7.27
C MET A 577 -19.46 -8.57 6.22
N GLU A 578 -18.82 -8.30 5.08
CA GLU A 578 -18.28 -9.31 4.16
C GLU A 578 -16.91 -9.75 4.68
N SER A 579 -16.75 -11.02 5.04
CA SER A 579 -15.55 -11.50 5.75
C SER A 579 -14.45 -12.04 4.85
N TRP A 580 -14.80 -12.75 3.78
CA TRP A 580 -13.88 -13.27 2.76
C TRP A 580 -14.67 -13.69 1.51
N TRP A 581 -13.96 -14.06 0.44
CA TRP A 581 -14.57 -14.43 -0.84
C TRP A 581 -14.25 -15.88 -1.22
N VAL A 582 -15.29 -16.59 -1.66
CA VAL A 582 -15.28 -18.04 -1.92
C VAL A 582 -15.81 -18.35 -3.31
N ALA A 583 -15.54 -19.55 -3.82
CA ALA A 583 -16.09 -19.96 -5.09
C ALA A 583 -17.57 -20.37 -4.95
N PRO A 584 -18.44 -19.99 -5.91
CA PRO A 584 -19.83 -20.43 -5.94
C PRO A 584 -19.99 -21.91 -6.30
N GLY A 585 -18.92 -22.58 -6.75
CA GLY A 585 -18.88 -23.99 -7.14
C GLY A 585 -17.46 -24.57 -7.09
N GLU A 586 -17.31 -25.84 -7.45
CA GLU A 586 -16.01 -26.51 -7.57
C GLU A 586 -15.23 -25.97 -8.79
N VAL A 587 -14.40 -24.94 -8.57
CA VAL A 587 -13.52 -24.35 -9.59
C VAL A 587 -12.10 -24.18 -9.06
N ASN A 588 -11.10 -24.37 -9.92
CA ASN A 588 -9.68 -24.13 -9.60
C ASN A 588 -9.22 -24.76 -8.27
N GLY A 589 -9.64 -26.01 -8.02
CA GLY A 589 -9.28 -26.74 -6.79
C GLY A 589 -10.06 -26.35 -5.54
N ALA A 590 -11.15 -25.57 -5.67
CA ALA A 590 -12.07 -25.30 -4.58
C ALA A 590 -12.83 -26.58 -4.21
N ARG A 591 -13.00 -26.80 -2.91
CA ARG A 591 -13.66 -27.96 -2.29
C ARG A 591 -14.83 -27.50 -1.43
N PRO A 592 -15.87 -28.33 -1.26
CA PRO A 592 -17.05 -27.96 -0.49
C PRO A 592 -16.71 -27.68 0.98
N VAL A 593 -17.29 -26.61 1.51
CA VAL A 593 -17.40 -26.31 2.94
C VAL A 593 -18.81 -26.65 3.39
N TYR A 594 -18.90 -27.60 4.31
CA TYR A 594 -20.13 -28.20 4.81
C TYR A 594 -20.71 -27.40 5.97
N ARG A 595 -22.01 -27.12 5.94
CA ARG A 595 -22.73 -26.38 6.99
C ARG A 595 -23.62 -27.32 7.81
N PHE A 596 -23.59 -27.11 9.12
CA PHE A 596 -24.46 -27.79 10.07
C PHE A 596 -25.10 -26.78 11.00
N TYR A 597 -26.34 -27.05 11.41
CA TYR A 597 -27.09 -26.24 12.36
C TYR A 597 -27.40 -27.02 13.64
N ARG A 598 -27.25 -26.37 14.79
CA ARG A 598 -27.58 -26.92 16.10
C ARG A 598 -28.74 -26.14 16.73
N PRO A 599 -29.98 -26.66 16.66
CA PRO A 599 -31.17 -25.93 17.11
C PRO A 599 -31.13 -25.51 18.59
N ALA A 600 -30.56 -26.36 19.45
CA ALA A 600 -30.56 -26.14 20.90
C ALA A 600 -29.85 -24.84 21.35
N VAL A 601 -28.87 -24.36 20.58
CA VAL A 601 -28.09 -23.15 20.89
C VAL A 601 -28.08 -22.13 19.75
N GLY A 602 -28.76 -22.41 18.64
CA GLY A 602 -28.78 -21.55 17.46
C GLY A 602 -27.43 -21.39 16.76
N ALA A 603 -26.52 -22.36 16.91
CA ALA A 603 -25.16 -22.28 16.38
C ALA A 603 -25.02 -22.98 15.02
N HIS A 604 -24.12 -22.47 14.19
CA HIS A 604 -23.70 -23.13 12.96
C HIS A 604 -22.26 -23.62 13.06
N PHE A 605 -21.96 -24.67 12.31
CA PHE A 605 -20.63 -25.25 12.17
C PHE A 605 -20.26 -25.38 10.69
N TYR A 606 -19.00 -25.09 10.36
CA TYR A 606 -18.48 -25.07 8.99
C TYR A 606 -17.18 -25.87 8.92
N THR A 607 -17.10 -26.83 8.01
CA THR A 607 -15.87 -27.60 7.81
C THR A 607 -15.63 -27.93 6.34
N ILE A 608 -14.38 -27.82 5.91
CA ILE A 608 -13.91 -28.33 4.61
C ILE A 608 -13.48 -29.81 4.69
N SER A 609 -13.33 -30.34 5.91
CA SER A 609 -12.83 -31.68 6.17
C SER A 609 -13.95 -32.70 6.02
N GLU A 610 -13.77 -33.62 5.07
CA GLU A 610 -14.69 -34.73 4.85
C GLU A 610 -14.87 -35.61 6.10
N GLY A 611 -13.77 -35.89 6.81
CA GLY A 611 -13.81 -36.69 8.03
C GLY A 611 -14.51 -36.00 9.19
N GLU A 612 -14.34 -34.67 9.31
CA GLU A 612 -15.03 -33.88 10.33
C GLU A 612 -16.52 -33.77 10.02
N LYS A 613 -16.89 -33.64 8.73
CA LYS A 613 -18.28 -33.69 8.26
C LYS A 613 -18.95 -35.00 8.69
N GLU A 614 -18.34 -36.15 8.41
CA GLU A 614 -18.92 -37.45 8.80
C GLU A 614 -19.02 -37.60 10.33
N SER A 615 -18.04 -37.09 11.08
CA SER A 615 -18.05 -37.13 12.54
C SER A 615 -19.17 -36.27 13.15
N VAL A 616 -19.36 -35.05 12.65
CA VAL A 616 -20.43 -34.14 13.12
C VAL A 616 -21.80 -34.65 12.68
N ARG A 617 -21.90 -35.25 11.49
CA ARG A 617 -23.15 -35.85 11.00
C ARG A 617 -23.61 -37.04 11.84
N ALA A 618 -22.69 -37.79 12.43
CA ALA A 618 -23.02 -38.88 13.34
C ALA A 618 -23.50 -38.40 14.73
N ALA A 619 -23.30 -37.13 15.07
CA ALA A 619 -23.73 -36.54 16.34
C ALA A 619 -25.21 -36.12 16.26
N ALA A 620 -26.03 -36.62 17.20
CA ALA A 620 -27.49 -36.45 17.17
C ALA A 620 -27.98 -34.99 17.35
N ASP A 621 -27.11 -34.07 17.77
CA ASP A 621 -27.43 -32.67 18.04
C ASP A 621 -27.20 -31.73 16.86
N TRP A 622 -26.64 -32.21 15.75
CA TRP A 622 -26.38 -31.42 14.55
C TRP A 622 -27.25 -31.85 13.37
N VAL A 623 -27.85 -30.85 12.71
CA VAL A 623 -28.59 -31.01 11.47
C VAL A 623 -27.66 -30.64 10.32
N PHE A 624 -27.42 -31.57 9.39
CA PHE A 624 -26.64 -31.29 8.19
C PHE A 624 -27.46 -30.47 7.20
N GLU A 625 -26.94 -29.31 6.79
CA GLU A 625 -27.62 -28.37 5.90
C GLU A 625 -27.05 -28.35 4.47
N GLY A 626 -26.04 -29.18 4.19
CA GLY A 626 -25.42 -29.29 2.87
C GLY A 626 -24.13 -28.48 2.73
N VAL A 627 -23.80 -28.13 1.49
CA VAL A 627 -22.63 -27.31 1.13
C VAL A 627 -23.02 -25.84 1.23
N ALA A 628 -22.32 -25.07 2.06
CA ALA A 628 -22.53 -23.62 2.14
C ALA A 628 -21.83 -22.86 1.01
N TYR A 629 -20.60 -23.26 0.67
CA TYR A 629 -19.77 -22.65 -0.37
C TYR A 629 -18.54 -23.52 -0.64
N HIS A 630 -17.69 -23.11 -1.60
CA HIS A 630 -16.45 -23.82 -1.92
C HIS A 630 -15.22 -22.96 -1.60
N ALA A 631 -14.28 -23.53 -0.84
CA ALA A 631 -13.04 -22.88 -0.42
C ALA A 631 -11.83 -23.76 -0.73
N TRP A 632 -10.62 -23.31 -0.43
CA TRP A 632 -9.39 -24.04 -0.78
C TRP A 632 -8.67 -24.58 0.44
N THR A 633 -7.81 -25.56 0.25
CA THR A 633 -7.00 -26.15 1.34
C THR A 633 -5.59 -25.56 1.44
N GLN A 634 -5.22 -24.64 0.55
CA GLN A 634 -3.91 -23.97 0.49
C GLN A 634 -3.98 -22.67 -0.29
#